data_AF-A0A947V959-F1
#
_entry.id   AF-A0A947V959-F1
#
_cell.length_a   1.000
_cell.length_b   1.000
_cell.length_c   1.000
_cell.angle_alpha   90.00
_cell.angle_beta   90.00
_cell.angle_gamma   90.00
#
_symmetry.space_group_name_H-M   'P 1'
#
loop_
_entity.id
_entity.type
_entity.pdbx_description
1 polymer ?
#
loop_
_entity_poly.entity_id
_entity_poly.type
_entity_poly.pdbx_seq_one_letter_code
_entity_poly.pdbx_strand_id
1 'polypeptide(L)' 'MTVEQLIAALQQMPAQAVVLLEGDAGYSLVGSLGFEENGNGVPDEVILLPSMEDD' A
#
# COMPACT_ATOMS: atom_id res chain seq x y z
N MET A 1 8.87 -8.32 -2.32
CA MET A 1 7.50 -8.56 -2.80
C MET A 1 7.27 -7.67 -4.00
N THR A 2 6.81 -8.19 -5.13
CA THR A 2 6.37 -7.37 -6.27
C THR A 2 4.93 -6.91 -6.07
N VAL A 3 4.47 -5.91 -6.83
CA VAL A 3 3.06 -5.49 -6.83
C VAL A 3 2.12 -6.67 -7.15
N GLU A 4 2.51 -7.55 -8.07
CA GLU A 4 1.75 -8.76 -8.40
C GLU A 4 1.61 -9.70 -7.19
N GLN A 5 2.70 -9.95 -6.47
CA GLN A 5 2.67 -10.79 -5.27
C GLN A 5 1.83 -10.18 -4.15
N LEU A 6 1.87 -8.85 -3.99
CA LEU A 6 1.01 -8.14 -3.04
C LEU A 6 -0.46 -8.29 -3.40
N ILE A 7 -0.83 -8.05 -4.68
CA ILE A 7 -2.21 -8.19 -5.15
C ILE A 7 -2.71 -9.62 -4.91
N ALA A 8 -1.91 -10.63 -5.23
CA ALA A 8 -2.28 -12.02 -4.99
C ALA A 8 -2.54 -12.33 -3.51
N ALA A 9 -1.74 -11.76 -2.59
CA ALA A 9 -1.97 -11.91 -1.16
C ALA A 9 -3.23 -11.17 -0.69
N LEU A 10 -3.46 -9.95 -1.17
CA LEU A 10 -4.66 -9.17 -0.85
C LEU A 10 -5.95 -9.84 -1.35
N GLN A 11 -5.91 -10.49 -2.51
CA GLN A 11 -7.05 -11.24 -3.07
C GLN A 11 -7.47 -12.44 -2.20
N GLN A 12 -6.61 -12.93 -1.31
CA GLN A 12 -6.95 -14.00 -0.37
C GLN A 12 -7.66 -13.50 0.89
N MET A 13 -7.72 -12.19 1.10
CA MET A 13 -8.34 -11.58 2.29
C MET A 13 -9.86 -11.44 2.14
N PRO A 14 -10.61 -11.35 3.26
CA PRO A 14 -12.01 -10.96 3.23
C PRO A 14 -12.21 -9.62 2.52
N ALA A 15 -13.33 -9.45 1.81
CA ALA A 15 -13.62 -8.25 1.01
C ALA A 15 -13.66 -6.95 1.83
N GLN A 16 -13.90 -7.06 3.14
CA GLN A 16 -13.95 -5.96 4.11
C GLN A 16 -12.64 -5.75 4.87
N ALA A 17 -11.57 -6.47 4.54
CA ALA A 17 -10.28 -6.30 5.20
C ALA A 17 -9.70 -4.91 4.89
N VAL A 18 -9.10 -4.29 5.91
CA VAL A 18 -8.39 -3.01 5.77
C VAL A 18 -6.89 -3.25 5.68
N VAL A 19 -6.20 -2.43 4.91
CA VAL A 19 -4.73 -2.45 4.82
C VAL A 19 -4.17 -1.45 5.83
N LEU A 20 -3.24 -1.92 6.66
CA LEU A 20 -2.56 -1.13 7.68
C LEU A 20 -1.07 -0.99 7.33
N LEU A 21 -0.52 0.18 7.59
CA LEU A 21 0.91 0.46 7.59
C LEU A 21 1.42 0.36 9.03
N GLU A 22 2.46 -0.41 9.24
CA GLU A 22 3.19 -0.44 10.50
C GLU A 22 4.27 0.65 10.51
N GLY A 23 4.29 1.45 11.56
CA GLY A 23 5.34 2.43 11.83
C GLY A 23 5.65 2.52 13.32
N ASP A 24 6.56 3.42 13.69
CA ASP A 24 7.05 3.55 15.07
C ASP A 24 5.93 3.90 16.09
N ALA A 25 4.85 4.53 15.62
CA ALA A 25 3.70 4.89 16.43
C ALA A 25 2.59 3.82 16.45
N GLY A 26 2.80 2.66 15.82
CA GLY A 26 1.81 1.59 15.70
C GLY A 26 1.28 1.43 14.28
N TYR A 27 0.00 1.08 14.16
CA TYR A 27 -0.65 0.84 12.86
C TYR A 27 -1.45 2.05 12.39
N SER A 28 -1.35 2.38 11.11
CA SER A 28 -2.13 3.44 10.45
C SER A 28 -2.86 2.90 9.23
N LEU A 29 -4.08 3.36 8.98
CA LEU A 29 -4.83 2.99 7.77
C LEU A 29 -4.14 3.52 6.51
N VAL A 30 -4.14 2.75 5.42
CA VAL A 30 -3.78 3.27 4.09
C VAL A 30 -4.94 4.13 3.58
N GLY A 31 -4.69 5.43 3.37
CA GLY A 31 -5.70 6.39 2.89
C GLY A 31 -5.62 6.66 1.39
N SER A 32 -4.43 6.55 0.79
CA SER A 32 -4.28 6.76 -0.66
C SER A 32 -3.09 5.99 -1.24
N LEU A 33 -3.07 5.89 -2.58
CA LEU A 33 -2.04 5.23 -3.37
C LEU A 33 -1.43 6.24 -4.35
N GLY A 34 -0.10 6.34 -4.37
CA GLY A 34 0.65 7.03 -5.41
C GLY A 34 1.26 6.03 -6.38
N PHE A 35 1.25 6.34 -7.68
CA PHE A 35 1.91 5.53 -8.71
C PHE A 35 3.00 6.36 -9.36
N GLU A 36 4.21 5.81 -9.42
CA GLU A 36 5.36 6.47 -10.06
C GLU A 36 5.90 5.60 -11.20
N GLU A 37 5.92 6.17 -12.40
CA GLU A 37 6.54 5.56 -13.57
C GLU A 37 8.03 5.94 -13.60
N ASN A 38 8.91 4.98 -13.31
CA ASN A 38 10.31 5.29 -13.00
C ASN A 38 11.22 5.29 -14.24
N GLY A 39 10.78 4.70 -15.35
CA GLY A 39 11.48 4.72 -16.64
C GLY A 39 12.89 4.11 -16.61
N ASN A 40 13.59 4.11 -17.76
CA ASN A 40 15.02 3.75 -17.88
C ASN A 40 15.47 2.46 -17.16
N GLY A 41 14.68 1.39 -17.23
CA GLY A 41 15.05 0.09 -16.68
C GLY A 41 14.88 -0.04 -15.16
N VAL A 42 14.28 0.96 -14.51
CA VAL A 42 13.88 0.92 -13.10
C VAL A 42 12.42 0.49 -13.02
N PRO A 43 12.03 -0.41 -12.10
CA PRO A 43 10.62 -0.80 -11.94
C PRO A 43 9.75 0.37 -11.48
N ASP A 44 8.52 0.42 -11.96
CA ASP A 44 7.51 1.35 -11.46
C ASP A 44 7.20 1.08 -9.99
N GLU A 45 6.79 2.13 -9.28
CA GLU A 45 6.56 2.10 -7.84
C GLU A 45 5.10 2.41 -7.49
N VAL A 46 4.65 1.80 -6.39
CA VAL A 46 3.38 2.12 -5.73
C VAL A 46 3.69 2.56 -4.31
N ILE A 47 3.32 3.80 -3.99
CA ILE A 47 3.53 4.41 -2.69
C ILE A 47 2.23 4.33 -1.89
N LEU A 48 2.29 3.69 -0.72
CA LEU A 48 1.16 3.63 0.22
C LEU A 48 1.22 4.81 1.16
N LEU A 49 0.19 5.66 1.16
CA LEU A 49 0.14 6.84 1.99
C LEU A 49 -0.84 6.61 3.16
N PRO A 50 -0.43 6.91 4.41
CA PRO A 50 -1.32 6.79 5.55
C PRO A 50 -2.51 7.75 5.41
N SER A 51 -3.66 7.37 5.95
CA SER A 51 -4.81 8.26 6.09
C SER A 51 -4.45 9.40 7.03
N MET A 52 -4.66 10.64 6.59
CA MET A 52 -4.57 11.84 7.42
C MET A 52 -5.98 12.25 7.87
N GLU A 53 -6.76 11.31 8.38
CA GLU A 53 -7.96 11.69 9.12
C GLU A 53 -7.49 12.24 10.48
N ASP A 54 -7.76 13.52 10.72
CA ASP A 54 -7.60 14.11 12.06
C ASP A 54 -8.56 13.37 13.01
N ASP A 55 -8.03 12.82 14.10
CA ASP A 55 -8.78 12.21 15.21
C ASP A 55 -9.85 13.17 15.81
#